data_AF-A0A2U1PH84-F1
#
_entry.id   AF-A0A2U1PH84-F1
#
_cell.length_a   1.000
_cell.length_b   1.000
_cell.length_c   1.000
_cell.angle_alpha   90.00
_cell.angle_beta   90.00
_cell.angle_gamma   90.00
#
_symmetry.space_group_name_H-M   'P 1'
#
loop_
_entity.id
_entity.type
_entity.pdbx_description
1 polymer ?
#
loop_
_entity_poly.entity_id
_entity_poly.type
_entity_poly.pdbx_seq_one_letter_code
_entity_poly.pdbx_strand_id
1 'polypeptide(L)'
;MVSIPNFEQLKEMCGSNDIKDCFKFLFIQEEAENQGSITKVTEWCEGLREKIAKFAELIEEGRTFSDFDVPAMDGMECLLEAQARNGVILQALVGLLDALREAKPEKRRHVMVMDVHD
;
A
#
# COMPACT_ATOMS: atom_id res chain seq x y z
N MET A 1 -3.43 12.87 -7.95
CA MET A 1 -4.31 13.21 -6.81
C MET A 1 -5.72 13.30 -7.34
N VAL A 2 -6.65 12.51 -6.79
CA VAL A 2 -8.08 12.75 -7.03
C VAL A 2 -8.41 14.08 -6.36
N SER A 3 -9.04 15.00 -7.09
CA SER A 3 -9.50 16.25 -6.49
C SER A 3 -10.59 15.90 -5.48
N ILE A 4 -10.45 16.35 -4.23
CA ILE A 4 -11.53 16.23 -3.24
C ILE A 4 -12.74 16.98 -3.82
N PRO A 5 -13.90 16.32 -3.97
CA PRO A 5 -15.09 16.98 -4.52
C PRO A 5 -15.54 18.10 -3.56
N ASN A 6 -16.00 19.21 -4.14
CA ASN A 6 -16.64 20.26 -3.34
C ASN A 6 -18.06 19.84 -2.92
N PHE A 7 -18.72 20.62 -2.06
CA PHE A 7 -20.06 20.25 -1.57
C PHE A 7 -21.12 20.16 -2.67
N GLU A 8 -21.08 20.98 -3.71
CA GLU A 8 -22.05 20.87 -4.82
C GLU A 8 -21.86 19.56 -5.60
N GLN A 9 -20.60 19.16 -5.82
CA GLN A 9 -20.29 17.87 -6.42
C GLN A 9 -20.69 16.69 -5.50
N LEU A 10 -20.49 16.82 -4.19
CA LEU A 10 -20.91 15.81 -3.23
C LEU A 10 -22.43 15.64 -3.23
N LYS A 11 -23.20 16.73 -3.29
CA LYS A 11 -24.67 16.68 -3.40
C LYS A 11 -25.12 15.95 -4.66
N GLU A 12 -24.49 16.22 -5.81
CA GLU A 12 -24.75 15.49 -7.06
C GLU A 12 -24.41 14.00 -6.91
N MET A 13 -23.26 13.67 -6.33
CA MET A 13 -22.80 12.29 -6.18
C MET A 13 -23.67 11.47 -5.22
N CYS A 14 -24.09 12.05 -4.09
CA CYS A 14 -24.94 11.37 -3.12
C CYS A 14 -26.44 11.48 -3.46
N GLY A 15 -26.83 12.34 -4.40
CA GLY A 15 -28.22 12.57 -4.78
C GLY A 15 -29.05 13.29 -3.71
N SER A 16 -28.40 13.99 -2.78
CA SER A 16 -29.05 14.69 -1.67
C SER A 16 -28.55 16.13 -1.56
N ASN A 17 -29.47 17.06 -1.27
CA ASN A 17 -29.12 18.44 -0.94
C ASN A 17 -28.76 18.62 0.54
N ASP A 18 -28.96 17.59 1.37
CA ASP A 18 -28.57 17.62 2.78
C ASP A 18 -27.05 17.49 2.91
N ILE A 19 -26.46 18.43 3.64
CA ILE A 19 -25.03 18.46 3.94
C ILE A 19 -24.63 17.22 4.77
N LYS A 20 -25.52 16.72 5.62
CA LYS A 20 -25.25 15.52 6.42
C LYS A 20 -25.04 14.28 5.54
N ASP A 21 -25.86 14.12 4.50
CA ASP A 21 -25.71 13.02 3.53
C ASP A 21 -24.40 13.14 2.74
N CYS A 22 -23.98 14.37 2.42
CA CYS A 22 -22.68 14.63 1.79
C CYS A 22 -21.51 14.17 2.68
N PHE A 23 -21.55 14.46 3.98
CA PHE A 23 -20.52 14.00 4.93
C PHE A 23 -20.53 12.48 5.09
N LYS A 24 -21.71 11.87 5.22
CA LYS A 24 -21.85 10.42 5.30
C LYS A 24 -21.26 9.74 4.07
N PHE A 25 -21.60 10.23 2.87
CA PHE A 25 -21.05 9.74 1.62
C PHE A 25 -19.52 9.86 1.58
N LEU A 26 -18.97 11.03 1.93
CA LEU A 26 -17.53 11.28 1.94
C LEU A 26 -16.78 10.31 2.87
N PHE A 27 -17.27 10.11 4.10
CA PHE A 27 -16.58 9.25 5.06
C PHE A 27 -16.71 7.76 4.73
N ILE A 28 -17.83 7.32 4.12
CA ILE A 28 -17.96 5.97 3.58
C ILE A 28 -16.93 5.75 2.47
N GLN A 29 -16.77 6.72 1.57
CA GLN A 29 -15.78 6.65 0.50
C GLN A 29 -14.35 6.59 1.07
N GLU A 30 -14.02 7.45 2.04
CA GLU A 30 -12.71 7.45 2.70
C GLU A 30 -12.39 6.12 3.42
N GLU A 31 -13.37 5.50 4.09
CA GLU A 31 -13.19 4.19 4.71
C GLU A 31 -12.93 3.10 3.64
N ALA A 32 -13.71 3.11 2.56
CA ALA A 32 -13.55 2.18 1.45
C ALA A 32 -12.19 2.35 0.74
N GLU A 33 -11.75 3.59 0.51
CA GLU A 33 -10.45 3.90 -0.08
C GLU A 33 -9.28 3.47 0.82
N ASN A 34 -9.39 3.68 2.13
CA ASN A 34 -8.39 3.17 3.07
C ASN A 34 -8.34 1.64 3.05
N GLN A 35 -9.48 0.95 3.03
CA GLN A 35 -9.53 -0.50 2.96
C GLN A 35 -8.98 -1.04 1.63
N GLY A 36 -9.24 -0.36 0.52
CA GLY A 36 -8.65 -0.68 -0.79
C GLY A 36 -7.13 -0.46 -0.81
N SER A 37 -6.64 0.59 -0.15
CA SER A 37 -5.21 0.85 0.03
C SER A 37 -4.53 -0.25 0.85
N ILE A 38 -5.15 -0.70 1.95
CA ILE A 38 -4.65 -1.82 2.76
C ILE A 38 -4.47 -3.08 1.90
N THR A 39 -5.47 -3.43 1.08
CA THR A 39 -5.40 -4.60 0.19
C THR A 39 -4.24 -4.49 -0.79
N LYS A 40 -4.15 -3.37 -1.53
CA LYS A 40 -3.09 -3.16 -2.53
C LYS A 40 -1.68 -3.18 -1.93
N VAL A 41 -1.49 -2.51 -0.79
CA VAL A 41 -0.18 -2.49 -0.11
C VAL A 41 0.18 -3.87 0.43
N THR A 42 -0.82 -4.64 0.90
CA THR A 42 -0.61 -6.05 1.30
C THR A 42 -0.11 -6.89 0.13
N GLU A 43 -0.77 -6.82 -1.03
CA GLU A 43 -0.37 -7.52 -2.26
C GLU A 43 1.06 -7.13 -2.68
N TRP A 44 1.41 -5.84 -2.61
CA TRP A 44 2.78 -5.38 -2.89
C TRP A 44 3.81 -5.94 -1.91
N CYS A 45 3.47 -6.02 -0.61
CA CYS A 45 4.36 -6.62 0.38
C CYS A 45 4.59 -8.10 0.09
N GLU A 46 3.55 -8.85 -0.28
CA GLU A 46 3.63 -10.27 -0.62
C GLU A 46 4.51 -10.50 -1.85
N GLY A 47 4.22 -9.79 -2.96
CA GLY A 47 5.03 -9.91 -4.17
C GLY A 47 6.50 -9.51 -3.97
N LEU A 48 6.77 -8.51 -3.12
CA LEU A 48 8.14 -8.12 -2.82
C LEU A 48 8.85 -9.14 -1.91
N ARG A 49 8.15 -9.76 -0.96
CA ARG A 49 8.70 -10.87 -0.16
C ARG A 49 9.07 -12.06 -1.03
N GLU A 50 8.22 -12.43 -1.99
CA GLU A 50 8.50 -13.50 -2.95
C GLU A 50 9.74 -13.17 -3.79
N LYS A 51 9.85 -11.94 -4.30
CA LYS A 51 11.02 -11.47 -5.04
C LYS A 51 12.31 -11.55 -4.19
N ILE A 52 12.25 -11.10 -2.94
CA ILE A 52 13.37 -11.16 -1.99
C ILE A 52 13.79 -12.61 -1.74
N ALA A 53 12.82 -13.51 -1.53
CA ALA A 53 13.11 -14.94 -1.36
C ALA A 53 13.80 -15.51 -2.61
N LYS A 54 13.31 -15.16 -3.80
CA LYS A 54 13.91 -15.65 -5.05
C LYS A 54 15.32 -15.11 -5.28
N PHE A 55 15.57 -13.85 -4.93
CA PHE A 55 16.90 -13.26 -5.01
C PHE A 55 17.86 -13.90 -4.01
N ALA A 56 17.39 -14.24 -2.80
CA ALA A 56 18.20 -14.98 -1.84
C ALA A 56 18.60 -16.37 -2.38
N GLU A 57 17.68 -17.10 -3.02
CA GLU A 57 18.00 -18.37 -3.69
C GLU A 57 19.08 -18.18 -4.78
N LEU A 58 18.93 -17.18 -5.65
CA LEU A 58 19.91 -16.89 -6.70
C LEU A 58 21.28 -16.50 -6.14
N ILE A 59 21.32 -15.77 -5.03
CA ILE A 59 22.56 -15.41 -4.34
C ILE A 59 23.25 -16.67 -3.80
N GLU A 60 22.51 -17.57 -3.14
CA GLU A 60 23.09 -18.81 -2.63
C GLU A 60 23.54 -19.73 -3.78
N GLU A 61 22.77 -19.84 -4.85
CA GLU A 61 23.15 -20.57 -6.06
C GLU A 61 24.44 -20.00 -6.67
N GLY A 62 24.50 -18.67 -6.83
CA GLY A 62 25.67 -17.97 -7.36
C GLY A 62 26.94 -18.26 -6.56
N ARG A 63 26.86 -18.35 -5.23
CA ARG A 63 28.01 -18.69 -4.36
C ARG A 63 28.56 -20.10 -4.58
N THR A 64 27.80 -21.00 -5.20
CA THR A 64 28.27 -22.37 -5.49
C THR A 64 29.11 -22.46 -6.75
N PHE A 65 29.11 -21.43 -7.61
CA PHE A 65 29.91 -21.42 -8.83
C PHE A 65 31.39 -21.17 -8.49
N SER A 66 32.28 -22.00 -9.05
CA SER A 66 33.72 -21.96 -8.79
C SER A 66 34.45 -20.85 -9.55
N ASP A 67 33.91 -20.44 -10.71
CA ASP A 67 34.56 -19.50 -11.62
C ASP A 67 33.56 -18.45 -12.10
N PHE A 68 33.80 -17.20 -11.72
CA PHE A 68 33.13 -16.03 -12.29
C PHE A 68 34.11 -15.30 -13.20
N ASP A 69 33.69 -15.01 -14.43
CA ASP A 69 34.32 -13.94 -15.19
C ASP A 69 33.92 -12.57 -14.60
N VAL A 70 34.60 -11.50 -15.02
CA VAL A 70 34.36 -10.16 -14.48
C VAL A 70 32.88 -9.74 -14.62
N PRO A 71 32.23 -9.90 -15.79
CA PRO A 71 30.80 -9.57 -15.93
C PRO A 71 29.90 -10.34 -14.96
N ALA A 72 30.19 -11.63 -14.71
CA ALA A 72 29.38 -12.42 -13.81
C ALA A 72 29.59 -12.01 -12.34
N MET A 73 30.80 -11.56 -11.94
CA MET A 73 31.03 -10.95 -10.62
C MET A 73 30.25 -9.64 -10.47
N ASP A 74 30.29 -8.75 -11.47
CA ASP A 74 29.54 -7.49 -11.46
C ASP A 74 28.03 -7.75 -11.35
N GLY A 75 27.54 -8.78 -12.04
CA GLY A 75 26.14 -9.22 -11.96
C GLY A 75 25.75 -9.69 -10.55
N MET A 76 26.65 -10.40 -9.87
CA MET A 76 26.43 -10.85 -8.49
C MET A 76 26.40 -9.68 -7.50
N GLU A 77 27.28 -8.70 -7.66
CA GLU A 77 27.25 -7.46 -6.87
C GLU A 77 25.94 -6.69 -7.08
N CYS A 78 25.52 -6.49 -8.33
CA CYS A 78 24.24 -5.86 -8.66
C CYS A 78 23.06 -6.59 -8.03
N LEU A 79 23.08 -7.94 -8.00
CA LEU A 79 22.03 -8.74 -7.37
C LEU A 79 21.96 -8.52 -5.85
N LEU A 80 23.12 -8.45 -5.18
CA LEU A 80 23.21 -8.14 -3.74
C LEU A 80 22.70 -6.73 -3.42
N GLU A 81 23.08 -5.74 -4.23
CA GLU A 81 22.58 -4.36 -4.09
C GLU A 81 21.06 -4.28 -4.28
N ALA A 82 20.55 -4.95 -5.32
CA ALA A 82 19.13 -5.00 -5.60
C ALA A 82 18.36 -5.72 -4.47
N GLN A 83 18.93 -6.77 -3.89
CA GLN A 83 18.37 -7.47 -2.73
C GLN A 83 18.27 -6.55 -1.50
N ALA A 84 19.34 -5.84 -1.18
CA ALA A 84 19.34 -4.87 -0.08
C ALA A 84 18.30 -3.76 -0.32
N ARG A 85 18.20 -3.26 -1.56
CA ARG A 85 17.21 -2.24 -1.92
C ARG A 85 15.78 -2.75 -1.81
N ASN A 86 15.50 -3.98 -2.25
CA ASN A 86 14.18 -4.59 -2.09
C ASN A 86 13.80 -4.69 -0.61
N GLY A 87 14.74 -5.02 0.28
CA GLY A 87 14.50 -5.04 1.73
C GLY A 87 14.08 -3.68 2.29
N VAL A 88 14.76 -2.60 1.87
CA VAL A 88 14.38 -1.22 2.25
C VAL A 88 12.98 -0.86 1.77
N ILE A 89 12.65 -1.20 0.51
CA ILE A 89 11.32 -0.94 -0.06
C ILE A 89 10.25 -1.71 0.72
N LEU A 90 10.50 -2.99 1.05
CA LEU A 90 9.56 -3.80 1.83
C LEU A 90 9.30 -3.18 3.19
N GLN A 91 10.34 -2.70 3.87
CA GLN A 91 10.17 -2.06 5.18
C GLN A 91 9.34 -0.77 5.09
N ALA A 92 9.52 0.03 4.03
CA ALA A 92 8.69 1.20 3.79
C ALA A 92 7.21 0.82 3.54
N LEU A 93 6.96 -0.25 2.77
CA LEU A 93 5.60 -0.74 2.52
C LEU A 93 4.93 -1.27 3.79
N VAL A 94 5.68 -1.98 4.65
CA VAL A 94 5.17 -2.42 5.96
C VAL A 94 4.81 -1.22 6.83
N GLY A 95 5.67 -0.20 6.90
CA GLY A 95 5.35 1.03 7.64
C GLY A 95 4.10 1.75 7.12
N LEU A 96 3.91 1.79 5.79
CA LEU A 96 2.69 2.32 5.19
C LEU A 96 1.46 1.47 5.54
N LEU A 97 1.58 0.14 5.49
CA LEU A 97 0.50 -0.78 5.84
C LEU A 97 0.06 -0.61 7.30
N ASP A 98 1.01 -0.43 8.21
CA ASP A 98 0.74 -0.19 9.62
C ASP A 98 -0.01 1.14 9.82
N ALA A 99 0.43 2.22 9.18
CA ALA A 99 -0.27 3.51 9.22
C ALA A 99 -1.71 3.42 8.69
N LEU A 100 -1.93 2.70 7.59
CA LEU A 100 -3.28 2.47 7.03
C LEU A 100 -4.17 1.65 7.97
N ARG A 101 -3.60 0.67 8.68
CA ARG A 101 -4.32 -0.13 9.68
C ARG A 101 -4.65 0.67 10.93
N GLU A 102 -3.75 1.53 11.38
CA GLU A 102 -3.98 2.46 12.50
C GLU A 102 -5.05 3.50 12.18
N ALA A 103 -5.17 3.93 10.92
CA ALA A 103 -6.25 4.82 10.48
C ALA A 103 -7.63 4.14 10.43
N LYS A 104 -7.70 2.81 10.35
CA LYS A 104 -8.97 2.06 10.23
C LYS A 104 -9.99 2.37 11.36
N PRO A 105 -9.65 2.33 12.66
CA PRO A 105 -10.59 2.68 13.72
C PRO A 105 -11.09 4.13 13.63
N GLU A 106 -10.24 5.07 13.24
CA GLU A 106 -10.62 6.47 13.03
C GLU A 106 -11.63 6.60 11.89
N LYS A 107 -11.33 6.03 10.72
CA LYS A 107 -12.21 6.06 9.54
C LYS A 107 -13.57 5.43 9.83
N ARG A 108 -13.58 4.28 10.51
CA ARG A 108 -14.81 3.61 10.95
C ARG A 108 -15.63 4.47 11.90
N ARG A 109 -14.97 5.16 12.84
CA ARG A 109 -15.63 6.09 13.76
C ARG A 109 -16.29 7.24 12.99
N HIS A 110 -15.64 7.79 11.97
CA HIS A 110 -16.23 8.87 11.16
C HIS A 110 -17.54 8.44 10.50
N VAL A 111 -17.62 7.22 9.96
CA VAL A 111 -18.87 6.67 9.40
C VAL A 111 -19.92 6.49 10.50
N MET A 112 -19.56 5.86 11.63
CA MET A 112 -20.51 5.61 12.73
C MET A 112 -21.12 6.89 13.30
N VAL A 113 -20.35 7.98 13.43
CA VAL A 113 -20.89 9.26 13.92
C VAL A 113 -21.93 9.82 12.96
N MET A 114 -21.83 9.57 11.65
CA MET A 114 -22.84 10.03 10.69
C MET A 114 -24.14 9.21 10.79
N ASP A 115 -24.05 7.91 11.09
CA ASP A 115 -25.22 7.03 11.24
C ASP A 115 -26.03 7.29 12.52
N VAL A 116 -25.40 7.77 13.59
CA VAL A 116 -26.07 8.03 14.88
C VAL A 116 -27.02 9.23 14.83
N HIS A 117 -26.88 10.10 13.84
CA HIS A 117 -27.66 11.33 13.73
C HIS A 117 -28.79 11.24 12.68
N ASP A 118 -29.01 10.06 12.07
CA ASP A 118 -30.17 9.72 11.20
C ASP A 118 -31.47 9.56 12.00
#